data_AF-A0A6V8ICP7-F1
#
_entry.id   AF-A0A6V8ICP7-F1
#
_cell.length_a   1.000
_cell.length_b   1.000
_cell.length_c   1.000
_cell.angle_alpha   90.00
_cell.angle_beta   90.00
_cell.angle_gamma   90.00
#
_symmetry.space_group_name_H-M   'P 1'
#
loop_
_entity.id
_entity.type
_entity.pdbx_description
1 polymer ?
#
loop_
_entity_poly.entity_id
_entity_poly.type
_entity_poly.pdbx_seq_one_letter_code
_entity_poly.pdbx_strand_id
1 'polypeptide(L)'
;MPGNKSPNSISADELVPDTKYEMKIWKGRDSHFRSKQDVTFVTYCDSKGSFPNTAFDMKNLDPADRKNCVVVDSAGSVIVLTNRHDTKIWTTDNNDRVTFDKLPAVTTP
;
A
#
# COMPACT_ATOMS: atom_id res chain seq x y z
N MET A 1 13.30 -5.22 -25.35
CA MET A 1 12.33 -4.27 -24.79
C MET A 1 11.75 -4.91 -23.54
N PRO A 2 11.95 -4.36 -22.33
CA PRO A 2 11.30 -4.91 -21.14
C PRO A 2 9.80 -4.60 -21.22
N GLY A 3 8.99 -5.66 -21.08
CA GLY A 3 7.56 -5.65 -21.38
C GLY A 3 6.77 -4.66 -20.54
N ASN A 4 5.85 -3.96 -21.21
CA ASN A 4 4.70 -3.31 -20.62
C ASN A 4 3.97 -4.30 -19.68
N LYS A 5 4.21 -4.22 -18.37
CA LYS A 5 3.21 -4.69 -17.41
C LYS A 5 2.06 -3.70 -17.48
N SER A 6 0.90 -4.18 -17.90
CA SER A 6 -0.37 -3.46 -17.85
C SER A 6 -0.56 -2.74 -16.51
N PRO A 7 -1.21 -1.57 -16.48
CA PRO A 7 -1.25 -0.63 -15.34
C PRO A 7 -1.98 -1.13 -14.07
N ASN A 8 -2.35 -2.42 -14.01
CA ASN A 8 -3.10 -3.03 -12.90
C ASN A 8 -2.22 -3.71 -11.84
N SER A 9 -0.90 -3.49 -11.84
CA SER A 9 -0.01 -4.22 -10.93
C SER A 9 -0.12 -3.72 -9.48
N ILE A 10 -0.89 -4.47 -8.69
CA ILE A 10 -0.73 -4.58 -7.25
C ILE A 10 0.75 -4.87 -6.99
N SER A 11 1.43 -3.97 -6.30
CA SER A 11 2.85 -4.15 -5.98
C SER A 11 2.97 -4.34 -4.47
N ALA A 12 3.80 -5.31 -4.09
CA ALA A 12 3.74 -6.21 -2.92
C ALA A 12 2.57 -7.22 -2.97
N ASP A 13 2.86 -8.52 -2.97
CA ASP A 13 1.83 -9.58 -2.82
C ASP A 13 1.26 -9.58 -1.39
N GLU A 14 2.11 -9.22 -0.42
CA GLU A 14 1.79 -9.24 0.99
C GLU A 14 2.49 -8.06 1.70
N LEU A 15 1.74 -7.36 2.55
CA LEU A 15 2.26 -6.35 3.47
C LEU A 15 2.47 -6.98 4.84
N VAL A 16 3.72 -7.25 5.18
CA VAL A 16 4.15 -7.78 6.48
C VAL A 16 4.40 -6.63 7.45
N PRO A 17 3.88 -6.69 8.70
CA PRO A 17 4.16 -5.69 9.74
C PRO A 17 5.65 -5.49 9.98
N ASP A 18 6.02 -4.27 10.40
CA ASP A 18 7.40 -3.85 10.70
C ASP A 18 8.38 -3.96 9.52
N THR A 19 7.87 -4.19 8.32
CA THR A 19 8.66 -4.25 7.09
C THR A 19 8.62 -2.91 6.37
N LYS A 20 9.77 -2.48 5.86
CA LYS A 20 9.89 -1.28 5.03
C LYS A 20 9.51 -1.54 3.58
N TYR A 21 8.76 -0.61 3.00
CA TYR A 21 8.31 -0.61 1.61
C TYR A 21 8.55 0.77 0.98
N GLU A 22 8.79 0.79 -0.33
CA GLU A 22 8.70 2.01 -1.13
C GLU A 22 7.23 2.21 -1.50
N MET A 23 6.56 3.16 -0.84
CA MET A 23 5.21 3.57 -1.17
C MET A 23 5.25 4.51 -2.37
N LYS A 24 4.51 4.18 -3.43
CA LYS A 24 4.37 5.01 -4.65
C LYS A 24 2.95 5.52 -4.76
N ILE A 25 2.82 6.83 -4.96
CA ILE A 25 1.55 7.54 -5.09
C ILE A 25 1.36 7.93 -6.57
N TRP A 26 0.18 7.63 -7.10
CA TRP A 26 -0.20 7.85 -8.49
C TRP A 26 -1.48 8.69 -8.54
N LYS A 27 -1.50 9.74 -9.35
CA LYS A 27 -2.63 10.66 -9.45
C LYS A 27 -3.81 10.03 -10.18
N GLY A 28 -4.93 9.84 -9.46
CA GLY A 28 -6.22 9.39 -10.02
C GLY A 28 -6.15 8.13 -10.91
N ARG A 29 -7.12 8.00 -11.83
CA ARG A 29 -7.20 6.90 -12.82
C ARG A 29 -6.16 7.00 -13.94
N ASP A 30 -5.67 8.20 -14.23
CA ASP A 30 -4.72 8.46 -15.32
C ASP A 30 -3.29 7.97 -15.03
N SER A 31 -3.04 7.43 -13.84
CA SER A 31 -1.81 6.70 -13.49
C SER A 31 -0.51 7.51 -13.65
N HIS A 32 -0.59 8.84 -13.57
CA HIS A 32 0.62 9.67 -13.53
C HIS A 32 1.30 9.55 -12.17
N PHE A 33 2.59 9.20 -12.18
CA PHE A 33 3.40 9.13 -10.96
C PHE A 33 3.47 10.51 -10.29
N ARG A 34 3.18 10.54 -8.99
CA ARG A 34 3.19 11.76 -8.17
C ARG A 34 4.43 11.84 -7.29
N SER A 35 4.65 10.80 -6.48
CA SER A 35 5.74 10.76 -5.52
C SER A 35 5.99 9.34 -5.04
N LYS A 36 7.16 9.15 -4.41
CA LYS A 36 7.49 7.92 -3.68
C LYS A 36 8.12 8.27 -2.34
N GLN A 37 7.94 7.40 -1.35
CA GLN A 37 8.54 7.54 -0.02
C GLN A 37 8.66 6.18 0.66
N ASP A 38 9.65 6.05 1.53
CA ASP A 38 9.82 4.86 2.35
C ASP A 38 8.84 4.90 3.51
N VAL A 39 8.14 3.79 3.72
CA VAL A 39 7.20 3.61 4.83
C VAL A 39 7.33 2.23 5.44
N THR A 40 6.95 2.11 6.70
CA THR A 40 6.82 0.84 7.41
C THR A 40 5.35 0.49 7.53
N PHE A 41 4.94 -0.72 7.11
CA PHE A 41 3.59 -1.19 7.34
C PHE A 41 3.39 -1.56 8.80
N VAL A 42 2.29 -1.09 9.41
CA VAL A 42 2.01 -1.31 10.84
C VAL A 42 0.83 -2.26 11.03
N THR A 43 -0.32 -1.92 10.46
CA THR A 43 -1.56 -2.70 10.64
C THR A 43 -2.56 -2.38 9.55
N TYR A 44 -3.60 -3.19 9.45
CA TYR A 44 -4.81 -2.87 8.70
C TYR A 44 -6.04 -3.03 9.58
N CYS A 45 -7.10 -2.32 9.21
CA CYS A 45 -8.41 -2.39 9.85
C CYS A 45 -9.48 -2.65 8.79
N ASP A 46 -10.47 -3.45 9.13
CA ASP A 46 -11.68 -3.65 8.33
C ASP A 46 -12.95 -3.57 9.22
N SER A 47 -14.11 -3.95 8.67
CA SER A 47 -15.38 -3.94 9.39
C SER A 47 -15.43 -4.84 10.64
N LYS A 48 -14.51 -5.82 10.76
CA LYS A 48 -14.40 -6.75 11.89
C LYS A 48 -13.45 -6.27 12.98
N GLY A 49 -12.62 -5.26 12.70
CA GLY A 49 -11.70 -4.66 13.69
C GLY A 49 -10.32 -4.33 13.13
N SER A 50 -9.35 -4.22 14.04
CA SER A 50 -7.94 -3.99 13.73
C SER A 50 -7.17 -5.30 13.87
N PHE A 51 -6.22 -5.54 12.95
CA PHE A 51 -5.43 -6.77 12.88
C PHE A 51 -3.94 -6.47 13.07
N PRO A 52 -3.52 -6.08 14.29
CA PRO A 52 -2.11 -5.85 14.57
C PRO A 52 -1.32 -7.14 14.38
N ASN A 53 -0.06 -7.03 13.94
CA ASN A 53 0.85 -8.16 13.73
C ASN A 53 0.39 -9.19 12.69
N THR A 54 -0.60 -8.86 11.85
CA THR A 54 -1.07 -9.74 10.78
C THR A 54 -0.61 -9.23 9.42
N ALA A 55 -0.02 -10.12 8.63
CA ALA A 55 0.32 -9.80 7.26
C ALA A 55 -0.94 -9.64 6.41
N PHE A 56 -0.93 -8.69 5.49
CA PHE A 56 -2.05 -8.40 4.63
C PHE A 56 -1.76 -8.82 3.19
N ASP A 57 -2.42 -9.87 2.70
CA ASP A 57 -2.39 -10.24 1.29
C ASP A 57 -3.20 -9.21 0.48
N MET A 58 -2.55 -8.56 -0.47
CA MET A 58 -3.17 -7.53 -1.29
C MET A 58 -4.31 -8.06 -2.17
N LYS A 59 -4.42 -9.38 -2.40
CA LYS A 59 -5.56 -10.03 -3.05
C LYS A 59 -6.84 -9.97 -2.22
N ASN A 60 -6.71 -9.82 -0.90
CA ASN A 60 -7.81 -9.68 0.06
C ASN A 60 -8.37 -8.25 0.14
N LEU A 61 -7.84 -7.31 -0.65
CA LEU A 61 -8.50 -6.04 -0.92
C LEU A 61 -9.84 -6.32 -1.61
N ASP A 62 -10.89 -6.07 -0.85
CA ASP A 62 -12.28 -6.20 -1.31
C ASP A 62 -12.87 -4.79 -1.47
N PRO A 63 -13.26 -4.37 -2.68
CA PRO A 63 -13.88 -3.07 -2.91
C PRO A 63 -15.23 -2.87 -2.19
N ALA A 64 -15.89 -3.96 -1.76
CA ALA A 64 -17.15 -3.89 -1.03
C ALA A 64 -16.97 -3.65 0.48
N ASP A 65 -15.76 -3.89 1.00
CA ASP A 65 -15.45 -3.75 2.42
C ASP A 65 -14.39 -2.67 2.61
N ARG A 66 -14.78 -1.56 3.24
CA ARG A 66 -13.88 -0.43 3.46
C ARG A 66 -12.78 -0.83 4.44
N LYS A 67 -11.63 -1.20 3.89
CA LYS A 67 -10.41 -1.46 4.65
C LYS A 67 -9.60 -0.18 4.76
N ASN A 68 -8.88 -0.05 5.86
CA ASN A 68 -7.85 0.96 6.08
C ASN A 68 -6.49 0.28 6.29
N CYS A 69 -5.43 0.86 5.75
CA CYS A 69 -4.05 0.43 5.95
C CYS A 69 -3.30 1.55 6.64
N VAL A 70 -2.54 1.20 7.68
CA VAL A 70 -1.75 2.15 8.46
C VAL A 70 -0.28 1.89 8.19
N VAL A 71 0.40 2.92 7.69
CA VAL A 71 1.84 2.92 7.47
C VAL A 71 2.47 4.12 8.20
N VAL A 72 3.75 4.02 8.51
CA VAL A 72 4.50 5.10 9.17
C VAL A 72 5.69 5.48 8.29
N ASP A 73 5.87 6.77 8.04
CA ASP A 73 7.01 7.27 7.26
C ASP A 73 8.31 7.30 8.08
N SER A 74 9.43 7.66 7.43
CA SER A 74 10.73 7.78 8.09
C SER A 74 10.80 8.83 9.21
N ALA A 75 9.87 9.78 9.24
CA ALA A 75 9.77 10.80 10.28
C ALA A 75 8.90 10.35 11.48
N GLY A 76 8.28 9.16 11.40
CA GLY A 76 7.35 8.67 12.42
C GLY A 76 5.90 9.15 12.23
N SER A 77 5.59 9.79 11.09
CA SER A 77 4.23 10.26 10.81
C SER A 77 3.34 9.11 10.38
N VAL A 78 2.14 9.03 10.96
CA VAL A 78 1.14 8.02 10.61
C VAL A 78 0.41 8.44 9.33
N ILE A 79 0.36 7.52 8.36
CA ILE A 79 -0.36 7.66 7.10
C ILE A 79 -1.44 6.58 7.06
N VAL A 80 -2.69 7.03 6.91
CA VAL A 80 -3.85 6.13 6.77
C VAL A 80 -4.27 6.10 5.30
N LEU A 81 -4.25 4.92 4.72
CA LEU A 81 -4.72 4.65 3.37
C LEU A 81 -6.06 3.92 3.45
N THR A 82 -6.92 4.14 2.47
CA THR A 82 -8.25 3.54 2.44
C THR A 82 -8.50 2.86 1.10
N ASN A 83 -9.22 1.75 1.09
CA ASN A 83 -9.77 1.21 -0.15
C ASN A 83 -11.11 1.92 -0.41
N ARG A 84 -11.18 2.78 -1.43
CA ARG A 84 -12.40 3.53 -1.78
C ARG A 84 -12.80 3.32 -3.25
N HIS A 85 -14.08 3.05 -3.44
CA HIS A 85 -14.89 3.21 -4.66
C HIS A 85 -14.55 2.41 -5.93
N ASP A 86 -13.33 1.97 -6.17
CA ASP A 86 -13.03 1.07 -7.29
C ASP A 86 -11.59 0.57 -7.19
N THR A 87 -11.34 -0.64 -7.69
CA THR A 87 -10.03 -1.31 -7.81
C THR A 87 -9.41 -1.83 -6.49
N LYS A 88 -8.85 -3.04 -6.55
CA LYS A 88 -8.13 -3.74 -5.46
C LYS A 88 -6.80 -3.03 -5.12
N ILE A 89 -6.89 -1.76 -4.74
CA ILE A 89 -5.76 -0.89 -4.44
C ILE A 89 -6.03 -0.11 -3.16
N TRP A 90 -4.95 0.39 -2.56
CA TRP A 90 -5.01 1.41 -1.53
C TRP A 90 -5.09 2.80 -2.17
N THR A 91 -5.77 3.72 -1.50
CA THR A 91 -5.88 5.11 -1.91
C THR A 91 -5.60 6.06 -0.76
N THR A 92 -5.05 7.22 -1.08
CA THR A 92 -4.96 8.34 -0.13
C THR A 92 -6.33 9.01 0.02
N ASP A 93 -6.48 9.95 0.98
CA ASP A 93 -7.72 10.73 1.12
C ASP A 93 -8.07 11.58 -0.10
N ASN A 94 -7.08 11.93 -0.93
CA ASN A 94 -7.29 12.63 -2.20
C ASN A 94 -7.70 11.69 -3.35
N ASN A 95 -7.99 10.42 -3.05
CA ASN A 95 -8.29 9.38 -4.03
C ASN A 95 -7.13 9.10 -5.02
N ASP A 96 -5.89 9.39 -4.60
CA ASP A 96 -4.70 8.97 -5.34
C ASP A 96 -4.44 7.49 -5.08
N ARG A 97 -4.10 6.75 -6.13
CA ARG A 97 -3.74 5.33 -6.07
C ARG A 97 -2.39 5.15 -5.37
N VAL A 98 -2.30 4.11 -4.56
CA VAL A 98 -1.06 3.73 -3.85
C VAL A 98 -0.67 2.29 -4.19
N THR A 99 0.62 2.09 -4.45
CA THR A 99 1.25 0.77 -4.61
C THR A 99 2.49 0.69 -3.71
N PHE A 100 2.92 -0.51 -3.36
CA PHE A 100 4.10 -0.72 -2.52
C PHE A 100 5.15 -1.54 -3.26
N ASP A 101 6.42 -1.26 -3.11
CA ASP A 101 7.47 -2.19 -3.52
C ASP A 101 8.26 -2.61 -2.30
N LYS A 102 8.43 -3.93 -2.12
CA LYS A 102 9.22 -4.44 -1.00
C LYS A 102 10.66 -3.99 -1.19
N LEU A 103 11.16 -3.20 -0.24
CA LEU A 103 12.56 -2.79 -0.26
C LEU A 103 13.42 -4.02 0.05
N PRO A 104 14.61 -4.15 -0.58
CA PRO A 104 15.53 -5.23 -0.26
C PRO A 104 15.82 -5.21 1.24
N ALA A 105 15.78 -6.38 1.88
CA ALA A 105 16.24 -6.51 3.25
C ALA A 105 17.69 -6.01 3.30
N VAL A 106 17.97 -5.03 4.16
CA VAL A 106 19.33 -4.59 4.40
C VAL A 106 20.03 -5.77 5.06
N THR A 107 20.80 -6.54 4.29
CA THR A 107 21.72 -7.52 4.85
C THR A 107 22.85 -6.74 5.48
N THR A 108 22.75 -6.50 6.79
CA THR A 108 23.89 -6.03 7.57
C THR A 108 24.98 -7.11 7.47
N PRO A 109 26.19 -6.80 6.97
CA PRO A 109 27.29 -7.76 6.91
C PRO A 109 27.74 -8.20 8.31
#